data_AF-A0A965G215-F1
#
_entry.id   AF-A0A965G215-F1
#
_cell.length_a   1.000
_cell.length_b   1.000
_cell.length_c   1.000
_cell.angle_alpha   90.00
_cell.angle_beta   90.00
_cell.angle_gamma   90.00
#
_symmetry.space_group_name_H-M   'P 1'
#
loop_
_entity.id
_entity.type
_entity.pdbx_description
1 polymer ?
#
loop_
_entity_poly.entity_id
_entity_poly.type
_entity_poly.pdbx_seq_one_letter_code
_entity_poly.pdbx_strand_id
1 'polypeptide(L)'
;LPPTPAEAAAFVADTSPDAYAKLIDRLLASSAYGERWARHWLDVAGYADTNGYADADSIRPYAWHYRDYVIRSLNADKPWNQFIQEQLAGDELNAVSAANVATAVLDPSKIDALTATAYLRMGPDGTGDTVADLELAKNQSIADTLRIVTTSLTGLTVACAQCHDHRYDPISQVDYFRLRAVFDPALDWRKWQNPAQRTISLYSATEKAKAAEIEKQAAAIDAEATNLDVPEPERAAYRVARNTVVARRTKEQAALIKKYFSSQATFGLDLYDKDADNKVIAKRAEATALRATKPIEGRVSVLIEPVNAAPKSELHNRGDHAQPRQLVTPGELSILGNPAIPVDDPKLPTTGAYAQWLTSGQHPLVGRTLMNRVWMHHFGRGIVNTPGDLGMLGERPSHPELLDYLAGRFVETGWSLKAMHREMMLSRTYRQSARNDETQSADPDNALFGRYRIRRLDAETIRDAMLAVSGKLNPEMYGEPVTVGKTGDGRMIPGVEIFNGNKTIVLKVDTSSPAVYRRSVYLQQRRSGP
;
A
#
# COMPACT_ATOMS: atom_id res chain seq x y z
N LEU A 1 -22.70 -7.11 -1.05
CA LEU A 1 -23.50 -7.60 -2.20
C LEU A 1 -24.97 -7.67 -1.74
N PRO A 2 -25.95 -7.45 -2.63
CA PRO A 2 -27.35 -7.65 -2.28
C PRO A 2 -27.60 -9.12 -1.91
N PRO A 3 -28.52 -9.41 -0.98
CA PRO A 3 -28.92 -10.80 -0.73
C PRO A 3 -29.61 -11.38 -1.96
N THR A 4 -29.44 -12.67 -2.19
CA THR A 4 -30.22 -13.41 -3.18
C THR A 4 -31.69 -13.49 -2.77
N PRO A 5 -32.63 -13.69 -3.72
CA PRO A 5 -34.05 -13.88 -3.38
C PRO A 5 -34.28 -15.04 -2.39
N ALA A 6 -33.51 -16.12 -2.50
CA ALA A 6 -33.58 -17.26 -1.59
C ALA A 6 -33.13 -16.91 -0.17
N GLU A 7 -32.02 -16.17 -0.02
CA GLU A 7 -31.55 -15.72 1.30
C GLU A 7 -32.55 -14.75 1.96
N ALA A 8 -33.14 -13.84 1.18
CA ALA A 8 -34.17 -12.93 1.67
C ALA A 8 -35.42 -13.69 2.14
N ALA A 9 -35.91 -14.64 1.33
CA ALA A 9 -37.06 -15.47 1.70
C ALA A 9 -36.79 -16.32 2.95
N ALA A 10 -35.60 -16.91 3.06
CA ALA A 10 -35.19 -17.69 4.22
C ALA A 10 -35.18 -16.84 5.51
N PHE A 11 -34.67 -15.61 5.45
CA PHE A 11 -34.69 -14.71 6.60
C PHE A 11 -36.11 -14.30 7.01
N VAL A 12 -36.98 -13.99 6.04
CA VAL A 12 -38.38 -13.61 6.32
C VAL A 12 -39.18 -14.77 6.92
N ALA A 13 -38.87 -16.02 6.53
CA ALA A 13 -39.52 -17.21 7.05
C ALA A 13 -39.00 -17.67 8.44
N ASP A 14 -37.84 -17.18 8.88
CA ASP A 14 -37.25 -17.56 10.17
C ASP A 14 -37.93 -16.82 11.34
N THR A 15 -38.78 -17.54 12.07
CA THR A 15 -39.52 -17.03 13.24
C THR A 15 -38.77 -17.22 14.56
N SER A 16 -37.54 -17.76 14.53
CA SER A 16 -36.75 -17.95 15.74
C SER A 16 -36.40 -16.60 16.39
N PRO A 17 -36.34 -16.53 17.73
CA PRO A 17 -36.04 -15.28 18.45
C PRO A 17 -34.64 -14.73 18.13
N ASP A 18 -33.74 -15.56 17.62
CA ASP A 18 -32.37 -15.25 17.24
C ASP A 18 -32.16 -15.12 15.72
N ALA A 19 -33.22 -15.11 14.89
CA ALA A 19 -33.13 -15.00 13.43
C ALA A 19 -32.25 -13.83 12.96
N TYR A 20 -32.37 -12.66 13.60
CA TYR A 20 -31.53 -11.48 13.29
C TYR A 20 -30.06 -11.67 13.65
N ALA A 21 -29.77 -12.34 14.78
CA ALA A 21 -28.40 -12.66 15.17
C ALA A 21 -27.77 -13.67 14.20
N LYS A 22 -28.51 -14.72 13.81
CA LYS A 22 -28.09 -15.69 12.79
C LYS A 22 -27.78 -15.01 11.45
N LEU A 23 -28.58 -14.02 11.05
CA LEU A 23 -28.31 -13.23 9.84
C LEU A 23 -26.98 -12.50 9.94
N ILE A 24 -26.73 -11.81 11.06
CA ILE A 24 -25.46 -11.09 11.30
C ILE A 24 -24.28 -12.07 11.26
N ASP A 25 -24.39 -13.19 11.97
CA ASP A 25 -23.32 -14.18 12.08
C ASP A 25 -22.96 -14.76 10.69
N ARG A 26 -23.98 -15.06 9.88
CA ARG A 26 -23.81 -15.48 8.49
C ARG A 26 -23.11 -14.42 7.62
N LEU A 27 -23.49 -13.15 7.75
CA LEU A 27 -22.90 -12.06 6.96
C LEU A 27 -21.45 -11.75 7.39
N LEU A 28 -21.14 -11.82 8.68
CA LEU A 28 -19.79 -11.65 9.21
C LEU A 28 -18.87 -12.85 8.85
N ALA A 29 -19.44 -14.04 8.65
CA ALA A 29 -18.71 -15.22 8.18
C ALA A 29 -18.44 -15.20 6.66
N SER A 30 -19.12 -14.35 5.88
CA SER A 30 -18.94 -14.26 4.43
C SER A 30 -17.56 -13.71 4.07
N SER A 31 -16.88 -14.27 3.07
CA SER A 31 -15.62 -13.72 2.52
C SER A 31 -15.79 -12.32 1.92
N ALA A 32 -17.02 -11.94 1.55
CA ALA A 32 -17.34 -10.61 1.06
C ALA A 32 -17.23 -9.53 2.15
N TYR A 33 -17.21 -9.92 3.43
CA TYR A 33 -16.99 -9.05 4.59
C TYR A 33 -15.64 -8.32 4.49
N GLY A 34 -14.55 -9.08 4.33
CA GLY A 34 -13.20 -8.54 4.27
C GLY A 34 -13.02 -7.57 3.11
N GLU A 35 -13.54 -7.89 1.93
CA GLU A 35 -13.50 -6.99 0.77
C GLU A 35 -14.30 -5.70 0.98
N ARG A 36 -15.42 -5.76 1.73
CA ARG A 36 -16.22 -4.57 2.06
C ARG A 36 -15.51 -3.69 3.07
N TRP A 37 -15.03 -4.27 4.17
CA TRP A 37 -14.45 -3.54 5.29
C TRP A 37 -13.00 -3.13 5.05
N ALA A 38 -12.25 -3.86 4.22
CA ALA A 38 -10.89 -3.49 3.83
C ALA A 38 -10.86 -2.11 3.19
N ARG A 39 -11.84 -1.74 2.35
CA ARG A 39 -11.88 -0.41 1.74
C ARG A 39 -11.87 0.72 2.76
N HIS A 40 -12.58 0.55 3.88
CA HIS A 40 -12.60 1.55 4.95
C HIS A 40 -11.23 1.70 5.62
N TRP A 41 -10.50 0.59 5.79
CA TRP A 41 -9.13 0.65 6.29
C TRP A 41 -8.12 1.19 5.26
N LEU A 42 -8.24 0.77 4.00
CA LEU A 42 -7.33 1.15 2.93
C LEU A 42 -7.38 2.67 2.67
N ASP A 43 -8.56 3.27 2.76
CA ASP A 43 -8.74 4.72 2.70
C ASP A 43 -7.93 5.43 3.79
N VAL A 44 -8.10 5.04 5.05
CA VAL A 44 -7.37 5.66 6.18
C VAL A 44 -5.88 5.31 6.19
N ALA A 45 -5.49 4.16 5.64
CA ALA A 45 -4.10 3.77 5.45
C ALA A 45 -3.44 4.54 4.30
N GLY A 46 -4.18 5.35 3.54
CA GLY A 46 -3.67 6.11 2.41
C GLY A 46 -3.30 5.26 1.21
N TYR A 47 -3.87 4.05 1.10
CA TYR A 47 -3.60 3.10 0.02
C TYR A 47 -3.88 3.72 -1.35
N ALA A 48 -2.92 3.55 -2.25
CA ALA A 48 -3.08 3.82 -3.67
C ALA A 48 -2.17 2.87 -4.46
N ASP A 49 -2.60 2.50 -5.66
CA ASP A 49 -1.79 1.76 -6.63
C ASP A 49 -0.81 2.69 -7.38
N THR A 50 -0.72 3.96 -7.00
CA THR A 50 0.16 4.98 -7.60
C THR A 50 0.82 5.89 -6.56
N ASN A 51 1.88 6.60 -6.97
CA ASN A 51 2.73 7.40 -6.09
C ASN A 51 2.12 8.73 -5.63
N GLY A 52 1.45 9.47 -6.52
CA GLY A 52 0.60 10.59 -6.16
C GLY A 52 1.28 11.85 -5.63
N TYR A 53 2.56 12.04 -5.93
CA TYR A 53 3.33 13.21 -5.51
C TYR A 53 3.58 14.20 -6.65
N ALA A 54 3.97 13.68 -7.82
CA ALA A 54 4.15 14.47 -9.04
C ALA A 54 3.02 14.17 -10.03
N ASP A 55 2.87 15.02 -11.04
CA ASP A 55 1.90 14.83 -12.14
C ASP A 55 2.05 13.49 -12.86
N ALA A 56 3.25 12.89 -12.81
CA ALA A 56 3.53 11.58 -13.38
C ALA A 56 2.73 10.45 -12.71
N ASP A 57 2.42 10.58 -11.41
CA ASP A 57 1.65 9.63 -10.60
C ASP A 57 1.97 8.15 -10.92
N SER A 58 3.26 7.79 -10.88
CA SER A 58 3.70 6.48 -11.37
C SER A 58 3.08 5.31 -10.59
N ILE A 59 2.84 4.22 -11.30
CA ILE A 59 2.22 3.00 -10.76
C ILE A 59 3.15 2.33 -9.75
N ARG A 60 2.57 1.79 -8.68
CA ARG A 60 3.19 0.91 -7.69
C ARG A 60 2.83 -0.55 -8.02
N PRO A 61 3.67 -1.31 -8.76
CA PRO A 61 3.24 -2.57 -9.37
C PRO A 61 2.82 -3.65 -8.36
N TYR A 62 3.32 -3.55 -7.12
CA TYR A 62 3.16 -4.57 -6.09
C TYR A 62 2.39 -4.06 -4.85
N ALA A 63 1.78 -2.87 -4.91
CA ALA A 63 1.04 -2.31 -3.77
C ALA A 63 -0.16 -3.17 -3.36
N TRP A 64 -0.80 -3.82 -4.34
CA TRP A 64 -1.98 -4.66 -4.14
C TRP A 64 -1.78 -5.84 -3.19
N HIS A 65 -0.53 -6.29 -2.96
CA HIS A 65 -0.25 -7.29 -1.92
C HIS A 65 -0.70 -6.81 -0.53
N TYR A 66 -0.52 -5.52 -0.22
CA TYR A 66 -1.00 -4.92 1.03
C TYR A 66 -2.53 -4.92 1.10
N ARG A 67 -3.21 -4.55 0.01
CA ARG A 67 -4.68 -4.62 -0.08
C ARG A 67 -5.18 -6.03 0.23
N ASP A 68 -4.56 -7.03 -0.38
CA ASP A 68 -4.97 -8.42 -0.19
C ASP A 68 -4.66 -8.93 1.22
N TYR A 69 -3.55 -8.51 1.82
CA TYR A 69 -3.25 -8.73 3.23
C TYR A 69 -4.33 -8.17 4.16
N VAL A 70 -4.81 -6.94 3.90
CA VAL A 70 -5.89 -6.33 4.69
C VAL A 70 -7.18 -7.13 4.54
N ILE A 71 -7.55 -7.51 3.31
CA ILE A 71 -8.75 -8.33 3.05
C ILE A 71 -8.66 -9.68 3.78
N ARG A 72 -7.52 -10.38 3.68
CA ARG A 72 -7.29 -11.66 4.39
C ARG A 72 -7.39 -11.49 5.90
N SER A 73 -6.72 -10.47 6.44
CA SER A 73 -6.70 -10.20 7.89
C SER A 73 -8.10 -9.94 8.45
N LEU A 74 -8.92 -9.16 7.75
CA LEU A 74 -10.30 -8.91 8.17
C LEU A 74 -11.19 -10.16 8.02
N ASN A 75 -11.04 -10.91 6.93
CA ASN A 75 -11.81 -12.15 6.76
C ASN A 75 -11.50 -13.20 7.84
N ALA A 76 -10.22 -13.30 8.24
CA ALA A 76 -9.77 -14.15 9.33
C ALA A 76 -10.13 -13.63 10.73
N ASP A 77 -10.71 -12.42 10.84
CA ASP A 77 -10.93 -11.71 12.10
C ASP A 77 -9.65 -11.60 12.94
N LYS A 78 -8.53 -11.29 12.26
CA LYS A 78 -7.23 -11.10 12.91
C LYS A 78 -7.38 -10.09 14.05
N PRO A 79 -6.91 -10.43 15.28
CA PRO A 79 -6.88 -9.48 16.38
C PRO A 79 -6.22 -8.17 15.95
N TRP A 80 -6.89 -7.04 16.17
CA TRP A 80 -6.40 -5.75 15.67
C TRP A 80 -5.09 -5.30 16.32
N ASN A 81 -4.78 -5.73 17.53
CA ASN A 81 -3.46 -5.54 18.12
C ASN A 81 -2.37 -6.20 17.24
N GLN A 82 -2.56 -7.45 16.84
CA GLN A 82 -1.65 -8.14 15.93
C GLN A 82 -1.59 -7.46 14.56
N PHE A 83 -2.74 -7.08 14.00
CA PHE A 83 -2.82 -6.36 12.72
C PHE A 83 -2.01 -5.05 12.72
N ILE A 84 -2.14 -4.24 13.77
CA ILE A 84 -1.38 -3.00 13.93
C ILE A 84 0.11 -3.30 14.12
N GLN A 85 0.46 -4.29 14.95
CA GLN A 85 1.86 -4.66 15.18
C GLN A 85 2.54 -5.16 13.91
N GLU A 86 1.88 -5.99 13.11
CA GLU A 86 2.41 -6.45 11.82
C GLU A 86 2.64 -5.28 10.85
N GLN A 87 1.73 -4.31 10.82
CA GLN A 87 1.88 -3.15 9.94
C GLN A 87 3.02 -2.20 10.32
N LEU A 88 3.34 -2.10 11.61
CA LEU A 88 4.39 -1.21 12.09
C LEU A 88 5.75 -1.92 12.16
N ALA A 89 5.77 -3.21 12.49
CA ALA A 89 6.97 -3.95 12.88
C ALA A 89 6.94 -5.44 12.48
N GLY A 90 6.27 -5.78 11.38
CA GLY A 90 6.09 -7.17 10.95
C GLY A 90 7.39 -7.94 10.67
N ASP A 91 8.46 -7.23 10.31
CA ASP A 91 9.81 -7.77 10.20
C ASP A 91 10.40 -8.12 11.57
N GLU A 92 10.30 -7.21 12.55
CA GLU A 92 10.79 -7.40 13.90
C GLU A 92 10.09 -8.56 14.63
N LEU A 93 8.75 -8.63 14.51
CA LEU A 93 7.93 -9.71 15.07
C LEU A 93 8.37 -11.09 14.58
N ASN A 94 9.01 -11.15 13.40
CA ASN A 94 9.42 -12.38 12.74
C ASN A 94 10.95 -12.57 12.70
N ALA A 95 11.69 -11.73 13.43
CA ALA A 95 13.16 -11.69 13.46
C ALA A 95 13.78 -11.62 12.05
N VAL A 96 13.18 -10.80 11.18
CA VAL A 96 13.61 -10.57 9.81
C VAL A 96 14.49 -9.34 9.74
N SER A 97 15.56 -9.43 8.98
CA SER A 97 16.51 -8.35 8.71
C SER A 97 16.87 -8.34 7.23
N ALA A 98 17.63 -7.33 6.79
CA ALA A 98 18.12 -7.24 5.41
C ALA A 98 18.90 -8.50 4.97
N ALA A 99 19.52 -9.24 5.90
CA ALA A 99 20.30 -10.43 5.60
C ALA A 99 19.45 -11.67 5.26
N ASN A 100 18.24 -11.80 5.81
CA ASN A 100 17.41 -13.00 5.66
C ASN A 100 16.05 -12.75 4.98
N VAL A 101 15.69 -11.49 4.71
CA VAL A 101 14.39 -11.11 4.11
C VAL A 101 14.10 -11.87 2.81
N ALA A 102 15.10 -12.09 1.96
CA ALA A 102 14.95 -12.81 0.69
C ALA A 102 14.49 -14.26 0.86
N THR A 103 14.77 -14.89 2.01
CA THR A 103 14.25 -16.22 2.37
C THR A 103 12.96 -16.12 3.16
N ALA A 104 12.83 -15.11 4.03
CA ALA A 104 11.66 -14.95 4.88
C ALA A 104 10.37 -14.63 4.09
N VAL A 105 10.45 -13.92 2.97
CA VAL A 105 9.27 -13.65 2.11
C VAL A 105 8.73 -14.90 1.41
N LEU A 106 9.49 -16.00 1.39
CA LEU A 106 9.05 -17.28 0.83
C LEU A 106 8.39 -18.16 1.89
N ASP A 107 8.48 -17.79 3.17
CA ASP A 107 7.87 -18.50 4.28
C ASP A 107 6.40 -18.06 4.42
N PRO A 108 5.43 -18.96 4.21
CA PRO A 108 4.00 -18.64 4.34
C PRO A 108 3.62 -18.12 5.72
N SER A 109 4.39 -18.46 6.77
CA SER A 109 4.12 -17.97 8.13
C SER A 109 4.57 -16.52 8.36
N LYS A 110 5.42 -15.97 7.50
CA LYS A 110 6.02 -14.63 7.68
C LYS A 110 5.59 -13.62 6.62
N ILE A 111 5.26 -14.09 5.41
CA ILE A 111 4.99 -13.20 4.27
C ILE A 111 3.88 -12.18 4.54
N ASP A 112 2.83 -12.55 5.28
CA ASP A 112 1.74 -11.63 5.60
C ASP A 112 2.22 -10.50 6.51
N ALA A 113 2.97 -10.81 7.58
CA ALA A 113 3.53 -9.79 8.45
C ALA A 113 4.53 -8.88 7.72
N LEU A 114 5.37 -9.44 6.84
CA LEU A 114 6.29 -8.65 6.01
C LEU A 114 5.54 -7.76 5.01
N THR A 115 4.48 -8.27 4.40
CA THR A 115 3.61 -7.49 3.49
C THR A 115 2.91 -6.36 4.23
N ALA A 116 2.52 -6.58 5.49
CA ALA A 116 1.84 -5.58 6.32
C ALA A 116 2.68 -4.30 6.50
N THR A 117 4.01 -4.43 6.61
CA THR A 117 4.94 -3.30 6.75
C THR A 117 4.87 -2.29 5.60
N ALA A 118 4.31 -2.68 4.44
CA ALA A 118 4.03 -1.78 3.34
C ALA A 118 3.09 -0.62 3.74
N TYR A 119 2.31 -0.76 4.82
CA TYR A 119 1.55 0.32 5.45
C TYR A 119 2.37 1.60 5.62
N LEU A 120 3.62 1.50 6.08
CA LEU A 120 4.52 2.63 6.30
C LEU A 120 5.05 3.28 5.02
N ARG A 121 4.65 2.76 3.84
CA ARG A 121 4.97 3.27 2.51
C ARG A 121 3.72 3.62 1.70
N MET A 122 2.53 3.62 2.31
CA MET A 122 1.29 3.91 1.60
C MET A 122 1.09 5.40 1.30
N GLY A 123 1.72 6.31 2.06
CA GLY A 123 1.66 7.76 1.79
C GLY A 123 2.19 8.18 0.42
N PRO A 124 1.91 9.42 -0.04
CA PRO A 124 2.48 9.96 -1.27
C PRO A 124 4.01 9.85 -1.30
N ASP A 125 4.55 9.48 -2.47
CA ASP A 125 6.00 9.29 -2.62
C ASP A 125 6.54 9.83 -3.95
N GLY A 126 7.21 10.97 -3.90
CA GLY A 126 7.83 11.60 -5.08
C GLY A 126 9.16 10.99 -5.49
N THR A 127 9.74 10.10 -4.70
CA THR A 127 11.08 9.54 -4.95
C THR A 127 11.09 8.45 -6.03
N GLY A 128 9.90 8.03 -6.48
CA GLY A 128 9.72 7.21 -7.67
C GLY A 128 9.59 7.98 -8.98
N ASP A 129 9.41 9.31 -8.90
CA ASP A 129 9.18 10.19 -10.05
C ASP A 129 10.30 11.23 -10.19
N THR A 130 10.32 11.92 -11.32
CA THR A 130 11.19 13.10 -11.49
C THR A 130 10.60 14.27 -10.70
N VAL A 131 11.33 14.76 -9.71
CA VAL A 131 10.95 15.88 -8.84
C VAL A 131 12.04 16.95 -8.81
N ALA A 132 11.66 18.20 -8.49
CA ALA A 132 12.60 19.32 -8.44
C ALA A 132 13.60 19.22 -7.29
N ASP A 133 13.15 18.75 -6.12
CA ASP A 133 13.97 18.55 -4.93
C ASP A 133 13.71 17.16 -4.35
N LEU A 134 14.70 16.29 -4.51
CA LEU A 134 14.62 14.90 -4.06
C LEU A 134 14.74 14.78 -2.54
N GLU A 135 15.49 15.65 -1.87
CA GLU A 135 15.66 15.60 -0.41
C GLU A 135 14.40 16.06 0.31
N LEU A 136 13.75 17.10 -0.22
CA LEU A 136 12.44 17.52 0.22
C LEU A 136 11.40 16.40 0.01
N ALA A 137 11.38 15.76 -1.16
CA ALA A 137 10.45 14.66 -1.43
C ALA A 137 10.59 13.50 -0.44
N LYS A 138 11.83 13.12 -0.08
CA LYS A 138 12.09 12.09 0.94
C LYS A 138 11.53 12.47 2.31
N ASN A 139 11.80 13.70 2.77
CA ASN A 139 11.30 14.18 4.06
C ASN A 139 9.77 14.32 4.07
N GLN A 140 9.18 14.75 2.96
CA GLN A 140 7.73 14.83 2.81
C GLN A 140 7.07 13.46 2.88
N SER A 141 7.64 12.44 2.24
CA SER A 141 7.15 11.06 2.37
C SER A 141 7.18 10.55 3.81
N ILE A 142 8.20 10.89 4.59
CA ILE A 142 8.26 10.56 6.03
C ILE A 142 7.14 11.28 6.79
N ALA A 143 6.97 12.58 6.54
CA ALA A 143 5.93 13.38 7.19
C ALA A 143 4.52 12.86 6.88
N ASP A 144 4.27 12.45 5.64
CA ASP A 144 3.01 11.84 5.22
C ASP A 144 2.79 10.45 5.83
N THR A 145 3.83 9.63 5.96
CA THR A 145 3.75 8.37 6.71
C THR A 145 3.38 8.63 8.17
N LEU A 146 4.04 9.58 8.85
CA LEU A 146 3.71 9.93 10.24
C LEU A 146 2.28 10.44 10.37
N ARG A 147 1.83 11.29 9.44
CA ARG A 147 0.45 11.78 9.38
C ARG A 147 -0.54 10.62 9.26
N ILE A 148 -0.29 9.64 8.39
CA ILE A 148 -1.14 8.45 8.26
C ILE A 148 -1.15 7.67 9.58
N VAL A 149 0.02 7.36 10.15
CA VAL A 149 0.15 6.64 11.43
C VAL A 149 -0.67 7.32 12.54
N THR A 150 -0.48 8.62 12.76
CA THR A 150 -1.15 9.31 13.86
C THR A 150 -2.65 9.46 13.60
N THR A 151 -3.06 9.84 12.39
CA THR A 151 -4.49 10.03 12.10
C THR A 151 -5.25 8.71 12.07
N SER A 152 -4.69 7.63 11.50
CA SER A 152 -5.40 6.36 11.41
C SER A 152 -5.47 5.62 12.75
N LEU A 153 -4.40 5.65 13.56
CA LEU A 153 -4.29 4.88 14.81
C LEU A 153 -4.70 5.68 16.04
N THR A 154 -4.27 6.93 16.18
CA THR A 154 -4.53 7.75 17.38
C THR A 154 -5.60 8.81 17.17
N GLY A 155 -5.94 9.12 15.92
CA GLY A 155 -6.91 10.17 15.62
C GLY A 155 -6.38 11.57 15.90
N LEU A 156 -5.07 11.77 15.85
CA LEU A 156 -4.43 13.07 16.09
C LEU A 156 -3.77 13.61 14.81
N THR A 157 -3.87 14.92 14.66
CA THR A 157 -3.30 15.70 13.55
C THR A 157 -1.96 16.31 13.97
N VAL A 158 -0.85 15.59 13.76
CA VAL A 158 0.48 16.06 14.20
C VAL A 158 1.23 16.90 13.16
N ALA A 159 0.69 17.05 11.94
CA ALA A 159 1.44 17.58 10.80
C ALA A 159 1.95 19.02 11.01
N CYS A 160 1.19 19.90 11.69
CA CYS A 160 1.66 21.26 11.99
C CYS A 160 2.91 21.26 12.89
N ALA A 161 3.02 20.25 13.77
CA ALA A 161 4.14 20.09 14.70
C ALA A 161 5.48 19.78 13.99
N GLN A 162 5.47 19.53 12.68
CA GLN A 162 6.69 19.39 11.88
C GLN A 162 7.52 20.68 11.85
N CYS A 163 6.87 21.84 11.79
CA CYS A 163 7.55 23.13 11.58
C CYS A 163 7.56 24.03 12.82
N HIS A 164 6.55 23.93 13.69
CA HIS A 164 6.43 24.73 14.90
C HIS A 164 5.55 23.99 15.91
N ASP A 165 5.51 24.40 17.17
CA ASP A 165 4.57 23.81 18.13
C ASP A 165 3.14 23.86 17.59
N HIS A 166 2.41 22.77 17.73
CA HIS A 166 1.07 22.67 17.19
C HIS A 166 0.18 23.82 17.72
N ARG A 167 -0.61 24.41 16.84
CA ARG A 167 -1.29 25.69 17.13
C ARG A 167 -2.37 25.56 18.21
N TYR A 168 -3.02 24.40 18.30
CA TYR A 168 -4.21 24.19 19.14
C TYR A 168 -3.99 23.10 20.16
N ASP A 169 -3.65 21.90 19.70
CA ASP A 169 -3.27 20.80 20.58
C ASP A 169 -1.91 21.02 21.25
N PRO A 170 -1.73 20.56 22.51
CA PRO A 170 -0.49 20.66 23.27
C PRO A 170 0.59 19.69 22.77
N ILE A 171 0.91 19.75 21.48
CA ILE A 171 1.90 18.91 20.81
C ILE A 171 3.06 19.81 20.41
N SER A 172 4.20 19.65 21.06
CA SER A 172 5.38 20.45 20.73
C SER A 172 6.04 19.98 19.44
N GLN A 173 6.87 20.83 18.83
CA GLN A 173 7.73 20.41 17.72
C GLN A 173 8.65 19.26 18.16
N VAL A 174 9.11 19.28 19.42
CA VAL A 174 9.93 18.22 20.00
C VAL A 174 9.16 16.89 20.04
N ASP A 175 7.88 16.88 20.41
CA ASP A 175 7.05 15.67 20.39
C ASP A 175 6.96 15.06 18.98
N TYR A 176 6.78 15.88 17.96
CA TYR A 176 6.76 15.40 16.57
C TYR A 176 8.08 14.72 16.19
N PHE A 177 9.22 15.31 16.52
CA PHE A 177 10.52 14.72 16.18
C PHE A 177 10.88 13.52 17.07
N ARG A 178 10.37 13.44 18.31
CA ARG A 178 10.45 12.23 19.15
C ARG A 178 9.67 11.08 18.51
N LEU A 179 8.47 11.35 18.02
CA LEU A 179 7.69 10.35 17.30
C LEU A 179 8.37 9.95 15.99
N ARG A 180 8.89 10.92 15.23
CA ARG A 180 9.66 10.66 14.01
C ARG A 180 10.88 9.76 14.27
N ALA A 181 11.60 9.97 15.37
CA ALA A 181 12.76 9.17 15.74
C ALA A 181 12.44 7.68 15.94
N VAL A 182 11.18 7.30 16.20
CA VAL A 182 10.73 5.89 16.23
C VAL A 182 10.82 5.23 14.85
N PHE A 183 10.61 5.99 13.78
CA PHE A 183 10.56 5.46 12.41
C PHE A 183 11.82 5.75 11.59
N ASP A 184 12.64 6.71 12.01
CA ASP A 184 13.86 7.12 11.30
C ASP A 184 14.84 5.97 11.02
N PRO A 185 15.03 4.94 11.88
CA PRO A 185 15.85 3.78 11.52
C PRO A 185 15.40 3.10 10.21
N ALA A 186 14.10 2.88 10.04
CA ALA A 186 13.53 2.26 8.84
C ALA A 186 13.29 3.26 7.69
N LEU A 187 13.10 4.54 8.00
CA LEU A 187 12.76 5.61 7.06
C LEU A 187 13.86 6.69 6.94
N ASP A 188 15.13 6.30 7.02
CA ASP A 188 16.27 7.24 6.94
C ASP A 188 16.32 7.95 5.56
N TRP A 189 16.09 9.27 5.54
CA TRP A 189 16.11 10.06 4.31
C TRP A 189 17.52 10.20 3.71
N ARG A 190 18.58 10.03 4.51
CA ARG A 190 19.98 10.05 4.03
C ARG A 190 20.36 8.71 3.41
N LYS A 191 19.79 7.61 3.91
CA LYS A 191 19.92 6.24 3.35
C LYS A 191 18.63 5.77 2.68
N TRP A 192 17.98 6.69 1.98
CA TRP A 192 16.67 6.43 1.40
C TRP A 192 16.72 5.33 0.34
N GLN A 193 15.81 4.37 0.47
CA GLN A 193 15.56 3.38 -0.58
C GLN A 193 14.52 3.94 -1.55
N ASN A 194 14.85 4.01 -2.84
CA ASN A 194 13.87 4.37 -3.88
C ASN A 194 12.85 3.24 -4.06
N PRO A 195 11.64 3.50 -4.59
CA PRO A 195 10.56 2.52 -4.64
C PRO A 195 10.95 1.14 -5.24
N ALA A 196 11.76 1.11 -6.30
CA ALA A 196 12.23 -0.14 -6.91
C ALA A 196 13.07 -1.02 -5.96
N GLN A 197 13.77 -0.40 -4.99
CA GLN A 197 14.64 -1.08 -4.03
C GLN A 197 13.88 -1.64 -2.82
N ARG A 198 12.61 -1.26 -2.62
CA ARG A 198 11.79 -1.66 -1.46
C ARG A 198 11.00 -2.95 -1.68
N THR A 199 11.28 -3.63 -2.78
CA THR A 199 10.56 -4.84 -3.16
C THR A 199 11.50 -6.04 -3.10
N ILE A 200 10.99 -7.17 -2.66
CA ILE A 200 11.73 -8.43 -2.59
C ILE A 200 11.10 -9.43 -3.54
N SER A 201 11.96 -10.14 -4.28
CA SER A 201 11.56 -11.19 -5.22
C SER A 201 10.92 -12.36 -4.48
N LEU A 202 9.76 -12.81 -4.95
CA LEU A 202 9.06 -14.01 -4.49
C LEU A 202 9.48 -15.27 -5.25
N TYR A 203 10.50 -15.19 -6.11
CA TYR A 203 11.05 -16.40 -6.72
C TYR A 203 11.64 -17.33 -5.66
N SER A 204 11.25 -18.60 -5.76
CA SER A 204 11.95 -19.71 -5.14
C SER A 204 13.38 -19.85 -5.67
N ALA A 205 14.22 -20.61 -4.97
CA ALA A 205 15.59 -20.87 -5.41
C ALA A 205 15.65 -21.53 -6.80
N THR A 206 14.69 -22.40 -7.10
CA THR A 206 14.59 -23.09 -8.40
C THR A 206 14.18 -22.13 -9.51
N GLU A 207 13.23 -21.23 -9.26
CA GLU A 207 12.82 -20.21 -10.22
C GLU A 207 13.95 -19.21 -10.49
N LYS A 208 14.68 -18.78 -9.45
CA LYS A 208 15.87 -17.93 -9.62
C LYS A 208 16.92 -18.59 -10.51
N ALA A 209 17.22 -19.87 -10.28
CA ALA A 209 18.17 -20.62 -11.10
C ALA A 209 17.70 -20.73 -12.56
N LYS A 210 16.41 -21.04 -12.78
CA LYS A 210 15.83 -21.13 -14.12
C LYS A 210 15.83 -19.78 -14.84
N ALA A 211 15.44 -18.71 -14.16
CA ALA A 211 15.45 -17.35 -14.72
C ALA A 211 16.87 -16.88 -15.07
N ALA A 212 17.86 -17.22 -14.23
CA ALA A 212 19.27 -16.91 -14.47
C ALA A 212 19.84 -17.67 -15.67
N GLU A 213 19.51 -18.96 -15.83
CA GLU A 213 19.93 -19.74 -17.00
C GLU A 213 19.31 -19.20 -18.29
N ILE A 214 18.00 -18.88 -18.27
CA ILE A 214 17.33 -18.25 -19.41
C ILE A 214 17.96 -16.89 -19.74
N GLU A 215 18.29 -16.07 -18.74
CA GLU A 215 18.98 -14.78 -18.98
C GLU A 215 20.37 -14.97 -19.56
N LYS A 216 21.13 -15.96 -19.08
CA LYS A 216 22.46 -16.28 -19.63
C LYS A 216 22.37 -16.69 -21.10
N GLN A 217 21.39 -17.51 -21.47
CA GLN A 217 21.14 -17.91 -22.85
C GLN A 217 20.69 -16.73 -23.72
N ALA A 218 19.76 -15.90 -23.23
CA ALA A 218 19.30 -14.72 -23.94
C ALA A 218 20.42 -13.69 -24.16
N ALA A 219 21.26 -13.47 -23.14
CA ALA A 219 22.43 -12.60 -23.24
C ALA A 219 23.47 -13.12 -24.25
N ALA A 220 23.61 -14.44 -24.39
CA ALA A 220 24.45 -15.02 -25.43
C ALA A 220 23.89 -14.73 -26.84
N ILE A 221 22.56 -14.86 -27.03
CA ILE A 221 21.88 -14.51 -28.29
C ILE A 221 22.02 -13.02 -28.61
N ASP A 222 21.86 -12.12 -27.62
CA ASP A 222 22.09 -10.68 -27.82
C ASP A 222 23.56 -10.36 -28.18
N ALA A 223 24.50 -11.09 -27.59
CA ALA A 223 25.91 -10.96 -27.91
C ALA A 223 26.20 -11.43 -29.35
N GLU A 224 25.55 -12.48 -29.84
CA GLU A 224 25.60 -12.88 -31.25
C GLU A 224 25.06 -11.78 -32.16
N ALA A 225 23.90 -11.19 -31.81
CA ALA A 225 23.27 -10.10 -32.56
C ALA A 225 24.22 -8.92 -32.77
N THR A 226 25.09 -8.64 -31.80
CA THR A 226 26.03 -7.51 -31.87
C THR A 226 27.27 -7.78 -32.74
N ASN A 227 27.45 -9.01 -33.24
CA ASN A 227 28.65 -9.43 -33.97
C ASN A 227 28.35 -10.05 -35.36
N LEU A 228 27.13 -9.91 -35.87
CA LEU A 228 26.66 -10.55 -37.11
C LEU A 228 27.36 -10.04 -38.38
N ASP A 229 27.82 -8.79 -38.38
CA ASP A 229 28.52 -8.17 -39.51
C ASP A 229 30.00 -8.58 -39.60
N VAL A 230 30.48 -9.35 -38.62
CA VAL A 230 31.84 -9.88 -38.59
C VAL A 230 31.83 -11.34 -39.05
N PRO A 231 32.59 -11.70 -40.10
CA PRO A 231 32.74 -13.07 -40.56
C PRO A 231 33.15 -14.02 -39.43
N GLU A 232 32.61 -15.25 -39.45
CA GLU A 232 32.87 -16.31 -38.46
C GLU A 232 34.33 -16.43 -37.98
N PRO A 233 35.36 -16.48 -38.87
CA PRO A 233 36.75 -16.64 -38.44
C PRO A 233 37.30 -15.42 -37.70
N GLU A 234 36.76 -14.22 -37.93
CA GLU A 234 37.26 -12.96 -37.34
C GLU A 234 36.46 -12.53 -36.09
N ARG A 235 35.30 -13.16 -35.84
CA ARG A 235 34.37 -12.77 -34.77
C ARG A 235 34.95 -12.88 -33.36
N ALA A 236 35.69 -13.95 -33.08
CA ALA A 236 36.32 -14.16 -31.77
C ALA A 236 37.40 -13.09 -31.49
N ALA A 237 38.23 -12.77 -32.49
CA ALA A 237 39.25 -11.74 -32.39
C ALA A 237 38.63 -10.34 -32.27
N TYR A 238 37.54 -10.07 -33.01
CA TYR A 238 36.81 -8.81 -32.93
C TYR A 238 36.20 -8.58 -31.54
N ARG A 239 35.59 -9.61 -30.95
CA ARG A 239 35.02 -9.53 -29.59
C ARG A 239 36.08 -9.16 -28.55
N VAL A 240 37.27 -9.75 -28.64
CA VAL A 240 38.41 -9.42 -27.77
C VAL A 240 38.86 -7.97 -28.00
N ALA A 241 38.99 -7.55 -29.25
CA ALA A 241 39.37 -6.18 -29.60
C ALA A 241 38.36 -5.14 -29.06
N ARG A 242 37.06 -5.42 -29.16
CA ARG A 242 35.98 -4.54 -28.69
C ARG A 242 36.00 -4.36 -27.17
N ASN A 243 36.11 -5.46 -26.44
CA ASN A 243 36.08 -5.46 -24.97
C ASN A 243 37.39 -4.95 -24.34
N THR A 244 38.46 -4.81 -25.13
CA THR A 244 39.72 -4.19 -24.69
C THR A 244 39.57 -2.66 -24.67
N VAL A 245 39.94 -2.02 -23.56
CA VAL A 245 39.94 -0.55 -23.41
C VAL A 245 40.78 0.09 -24.51
N VAL A 246 40.30 1.19 -25.13
CA VAL A 246 40.91 1.83 -26.30
C VAL A 246 42.43 2.03 -26.16
N ALA A 247 42.88 2.50 -24.99
CA ALA A 247 44.30 2.75 -24.70
C ALA A 247 45.18 1.49 -24.63
N ARG A 248 44.59 0.29 -24.55
CA ARG A 248 45.29 -1.00 -24.44
C ARG A 248 45.13 -1.88 -25.68
N ARG A 249 44.50 -1.39 -26.75
CA ARG A 249 44.31 -2.17 -27.98
C ARG A 249 45.62 -2.29 -28.74
N THR A 250 45.94 -3.49 -29.23
CA THR A 250 47.05 -3.67 -30.18
C THR A 250 46.71 -3.02 -31.54
N LYS A 251 47.72 -2.86 -32.41
CA LYS A 251 47.51 -2.30 -33.75
C LYS A 251 46.56 -3.15 -34.58
N GLU A 252 46.64 -4.48 -34.43
CA GLU A 252 45.78 -5.46 -35.10
C GLU A 252 44.34 -5.36 -34.57
N GLN A 253 44.16 -5.20 -33.26
CA GLN A 253 42.84 -4.99 -32.64
C GLN A 253 42.21 -3.68 -33.09
N ALA A 254 42.99 -2.59 -33.18
CA ALA A 254 42.50 -1.30 -33.67
C ALA A 254 42.12 -1.36 -35.17
N ALA A 255 42.90 -2.04 -35.98
CA ALA A 255 42.60 -2.26 -37.40
C ALA A 255 41.32 -3.09 -37.59
N LEU A 256 41.12 -4.13 -36.77
CA LEU A 256 39.94 -4.99 -36.79
C LEU A 256 38.66 -4.22 -36.41
N ILE A 257 38.75 -3.34 -35.41
CA ILE A 257 37.65 -2.45 -35.01
C ILE A 257 37.30 -1.44 -36.11
N LYS A 258 38.32 -0.90 -36.80
CA LYS A 258 38.13 0.01 -37.93
C LYS A 258 37.53 -0.69 -39.15
N LYS A 259 37.92 -1.95 -39.40
CA LYS A 259 37.42 -2.79 -40.51
C LYS A 259 35.93 -3.12 -40.36
N TYR A 260 35.47 -3.38 -39.14
CA TYR A 260 34.07 -3.67 -38.80
C TYR A 260 33.47 -2.59 -37.90
N PHE A 261 33.62 -1.33 -38.32
CA PHE A 261 33.15 -0.18 -37.55
C PHE A 261 31.60 -0.15 -37.47
N SER A 262 30.90 -0.63 -38.49
CA SER A 262 29.43 -0.77 -38.50
C SER A 262 28.93 -1.65 -37.35
N SER A 263 29.68 -2.70 -36.99
CA SER A 263 29.35 -3.58 -35.86
C SER A 263 29.53 -2.91 -34.48
N GLN A 264 30.05 -1.67 -34.43
CA GLN A 264 30.03 -0.80 -33.23
C GLN A 264 28.85 0.18 -33.20
N ALA A 265 28.23 0.45 -34.35
CA ALA A 265 27.17 1.43 -34.46
C ALA A 265 25.86 0.81 -33.94
N THR A 266 25.53 1.08 -32.68
CA THR A 266 24.22 0.72 -32.10
C THR A 266 23.06 1.54 -32.66
N PHE A 267 23.35 2.62 -33.41
CA PHE A 267 22.37 3.52 -34.02
C PHE A 267 22.72 3.75 -35.49
N GLY A 268 21.74 3.57 -36.39
CA GLY A 268 21.87 3.87 -37.82
C GLY A 268 22.20 2.68 -38.74
N LEU A 269 22.21 1.43 -38.25
CA LEU A 269 22.47 0.25 -39.10
C LEU A 269 21.41 0.12 -40.22
N ASP A 270 20.18 0.52 -39.94
CA ASP A 270 19.06 0.65 -40.87
C ASP A 270 19.34 1.58 -42.07
N LEU A 271 20.23 2.57 -41.91
CA LEU A 271 20.59 3.54 -42.93
C LEU A 271 21.70 3.04 -43.87
N TYR A 272 22.50 2.05 -43.46
CA TYR A 272 23.71 1.62 -44.16
C TYR A 272 23.69 0.15 -44.62
N ASP A 273 23.05 -0.75 -43.86
CA ASP A 273 22.88 -2.17 -44.21
C ASP A 273 21.59 -2.74 -43.57
N LYS A 274 20.49 -2.66 -44.34
CA LYS A 274 19.17 -3.07 -43.90
C LYS A 274 19.04 -4.59 -43.70
N ASP A 275 19.79 -5.38 -44.45
CA ASP A 275 19.74 -6.84 -44.34
C ASP A 275 20.48 -7.34 -43.08
N ALA A 276 21.59 -6.68 -42.73
CA ALA A 276 22.25 -6.85 -41.44
C ALA A 276 21.33 -6.45 -40.28
N ASP A 277 20.71 -5.27 -40.36
CA ASP A 277 19.79 -4.76 -39.32
C ASP A 277 18.61 -5.71 -39.07
N ASN A 278 17.99 -6.23 -40.13
CA ASN A 278 16.93 -7.23 -40.02
C ASN A 278 17.38 -8.50 -39.26
N LYS A 279 18.62 -8.95 -39.46
CA LYS A 279 19.17 -10.11 -38.73
C LYS A 279 19.43 -9.79 -37.25
N VAL A 280 19.92 -8.59 -36.95
CA VAL A 280 20.10 -8.12 -35.56
C VAL A 280 18.74 -8.04 -34.85
N ILE A 281 17.73 -7.46 -35.49
CA ILE A 281 16.36 -7.40 -34.99
C ILE A 281 15.80 -8.80 -34.74
N ALA A 282 15.95 -9.73 -35.70
CA ALA A 282 15.48 -11.10 -35.55
C ALA A 282 16.16 -11.82 -34.37
N LYS A 283 17.47 -11.65 -34.19
CA LYS A 283 18.21 -12.23 -33.06
C LYS A 283 17.82 -11.61 -31.71
N ARG A 284 17.64 -10.29 -31.64
CA ARG A 284 17.11 -9.64 -30.43
C ARG A 284 15.68 -10.07 -30.13
N ALA A 285 14.86 -10.31 -31.15
CA ALA A 285 13.52 -10.87 -30.99
C ALA A 285 13.57 -12.31 -30.45
N GLU A 286 14.51 -13.14 -30.92
CA GLU A 286 14.77 -14.48 -30.37
C GLU A 286 15.15 -14.41 -28.88
N ALA A 287 16.11 -13.54 -28.51
CA ALA A 287 16.49 -13.32 -27.12
C ALA A 287 15.31 -12.83 -26.26
N THR A 288 14.47 -11.95 -26.83
CA THR A 288 13.26 -11.43 -26.15
C THR A 288 12.22 -12.53 -25.95
N ALA A 289 11.97 -13.36 -26.96
CA ALA A 289 11.06 -14.51 -26.88
C ALA A 289 11.55 -15.52 -25.83
N LEU A 290 12.88 -15.76 -25.77
CA LEU A 290 13.47 -16.60 -24.74
C LEU A 290 13.29 -16.00 -23.33
N ARG A 291 13.53 -14.69 -23.16
CA ARG A 291 13.27 -14.00 -21.87
C ARG A 291 11.80 -14.07 -21.46
N ALA A 292 10.85 -14.09 -22.40
CA ALA A 292 9.43 -14.24 -22.12
C ALA A 292 9.07 -15.64 -21.56
N THR A 293 9.95 -16.63 -21.69
CA THR A 293 9.77 -17.97 -21.07
C THR A 293 10.22 -18.04 -19.60
N LYS A 294 10.78 -16.96 -19.05
CA LYS A 294 11.12 -16.89 -17.63
C LYS A 294 9.88 -17.14 -16.77
N PRO A 295 10.03 -17.79 -15.59
CA PRO A 295 8.98 -17.79 -14.59
C PRO A 295 8.50 -16.37 -14.30
N ILE A 296 7.21 -16.17 -14.03
CA ILE A 296 6.68 -14.83 -13.71
C ILE A 296 7.25 -14.40 -12.35
N GLU A 297 7.96 -13.27 -12.30
CA GLU A 297 8.51 -12.74 -11.05
C GLU A 297 7.45 -11.97 -10.26
N GLY A 298 6.88 -12.61 -9.24
CA GLY A 298 6.18 -11.90 -8.18
C GLY A 298 7.19 -11.14 -7.30
N ARG A 299 6.82 -9.95 -6.84
CA ARG A 299 7.60 -9.22 -5.83
C ARG A 299 6.66 -8.65 -4.78
N VAL A 300 7.15 -8.51 -3.57
CA VAL A 300 6.39 -7.93 -2.44
C VAL A 300 7.10 -6.70 -1.92
N SER A 301 6.35 -5.63 -1.64
CA SER A 301 6.87 -4.45 -0.97
C SER A 301 7.02 -4.73 0.52
N VAL A 302 8.20 -4.46 1.08
CA VAL A 302 8.49 -4.63 2.51
C VAL A 302 9.24 -3.41 3.02
N LEU A 303 9.07 -3.11 4.31
CA LEU A 303 9.94 -2.23 5.07
C LEU A 303 10.68 -3.06 6.09
N ILE A 304 11.99 -2.90 6.16
CA ILE A 304 12.85 -3.62 7.12
C ILE A 304 13.59 -2.58 7.95
N GLU A 305 13.45 -2.65 9.26
CA GLU A 305 14.26 -1.86 10.18
C GLU A 305 15.71 -2.41 10.18
N PRO A 306 16.72 -1.58 9.92
CA PRO A 306 18.11 -2.03 9.94
C PRO A 306 18.54 -2.37 11.37
N VAL A 307 19.07 -3.58 11.55
CA VAL A 307 19.69 -4.01 12.81
C VAL A 307 20.92 -3.15 13.10
N ASN A 308 21.11 -2.75 14.36
CA ASN A 308 22.19 -1.88 14.83
C ASN A 308 22.09 -0.41 14.38
N ALA A 309 20.89 0.08 14.06
CA ALA A 309 20.66 1.50 13.81
C ALA A 309 20.12 2.19 15.06
N ALA A 310 20.94 3.03 15.69
CA ALA A 310 20.48 3.81 16.83
C ALA A 310 19.40 4.81 16.38
N PRO A 311 18.24 4.86 17.05
CA PRO A 311 17.16 5.78 16.70
C PRO A 311 17.56 7.20 17.07
N LYS A 312 17.83 8.02 16.06
CA LYS A 312 18.22 9.42 16.22
C LYS A 312 17.49 10.26 15.20
N SER A 313 16.69 11.20 15.67
CA SER A 313 16.16 12.28 14.83
C SER A 313 16.76 13.62 15.26
N GLU A 314 16.69 14.59 14.37
CA GLU A 314 17.17 15.94 14.59
C GLU A 314 15.98 16.88 14.53
N LEU A 315 15.81 17.73 15.54
CA LEU A 315 14.83 18.80 15.45
C LEU A 315 15.22 19.73 14.30
N HIS A 316 14.32 20.03 13.39
CA HIS A 316 14.61 20.92 12.26
C HIS A 316 14.16 22.36 12.53
N ASN A 317 14.97 23.35 12.15
CA ASN A 317 14.56 24.75 12.22
C ASN A 317 13.38 25.00 11.27
N ARG A 318 12.19 25.26 11.83
CA ARG A 318 10.97 25.45 11.03
C ARG A 318 10.65 24.29 10.07
N GLY A 319 11.06 23.07 10.45
CA GLY A 319 10.84 21.86 9.64
C GLY A 319 11.85 21.66 8.49
N ASP A 320 12.75 22.62 8.25
CA ASP A 320 13.74 22.56 7.18
C ASP A 320 14.84 21.53 7.48
N HIS A 321 14.88 20.44 6.70
CA HIS A 321 15.83 19.34 6.88
C HIS A 321 17.28 19.75 6.61
N ALA A 322 17.52 20.86 5.92
CA ALA A 322 18.85 21.43 5.74
C ALA A 322 19.36 22.22 6.96
N GLN A 323 18.50 22.44 7.96
CA GLN A 323 18.81 23.20 9.18
C GLN A 323 18.56 22.37 10.45
N PRO A 324 19.32 21.28 10.67
CA PRO A 324 19.20 20.47 11.89
C PRO A 324 19.63 21.26 13.13
N ARG A 325 18.98 20.98 14.26
CA ARG A 325 19.26 21.54 15.58
C ARG A 325 19.68 20.43 16.54
N GLN A 326 19.05 20.33 17.72
CA GLN A 326 19.37 19.29 18.70
C GLN A 326 18.88 17.91 18.26
N LEU A 327 19.61 16.89 18.70
CA LEU A 327 19.17 15.50 18.63
C LEU A 327 18.00 15.28 19.57
N VAL A 328 17.06 14.43 19.15
CA VAL A 328 15.96 13.94 19.98
C VAL A 328 15.97 12.43 20.00
N THR A 329 15.56 11.88 21.13
CA THR A 329 15.38 10.44 21.33
C THR A 329 13.98 10.02 20.87
N PRO A 330 13.79 8.79 20.38
CA PRO A 330 12.47 8.22 20.11
C PRO A 330 11.55 8.30 21.33
N GLY A 331 10.28 8.56 21.07
CA GLY A 331 9.24 8.64 22.09
C GLY A 331 7.86 8.91 21.50
N GLU A 332 6.83 8.65 22.29
CA GLU A 332 5.47 9.09 21.98
C GLU A 332 5.33 10.61 22.22
N LEU A 333 4.23 11.17 21.71
CA LEU A 333 3.74 12.49 22.11
C LEU A 333 3.59 12.56 23.64
N SER A 334 4.23 13.54 24.28
CA SER A 334 4.28 13.63 25.75
C SER A 334 2.90 13.65 26.43
N ILE A 335 1.86 14.08 25.71
CA ILE A 335 0.48 14.15 26.19
C ILE A 335 -0.23 12.79 26.25
N LEU A 336 0.29 11.77 25.54
CA LEU A 336 -0.28 10.42 25.51
C LEU A 336 0.46 9.45 26.43
N GLY A 337 1.69 9.79 26.82
CA GLY A 337 2.51 8.99 27.72
C GLY A 337 3.98 9.02 27.32
N ASN A 338 4.81 8.26 28.04
CA ASN A 338 6.22 8.11 27.74
C ASN A 338 6.60 6.62 27.77
N PRO A 339 6.27 5.85 26.71
CA PRO A 339 6.61 4.44 26.65
C PRO A 339 8.13 4.23 26.67
N ALA A 340 8.57 3.10 27.20
CA ALA A 340 9.96 2.70 27.15
C ALA A 340 10.32 2.25 25.72
N ILE A 341 10.77 3.18 24.89
CA ILE A 341 11.32 2.88 23.56
C ILE A 341 12.84 2.72 23.69
N PRO A 342 13.43 1.62 23.19
CA PRO A 342 14.87 1.41 23.23
C PRO A 342 15.63 2.56 22.58
N VAL A 343 16.61 3.12 23.29
CA VAL A 343 17.48 4.22 22.82
C VAL A 343 18.95 3.85 22.79
N ASP A 344 19.36 2.98 23.73
CA ASP A 344 20.76 2.65 23.98
C ASP A 344 21.13 1.21 23.55
N ASP A 345 20.15 0.41 23.11
CA ASP A 345 20.40 -0.90 22.53
C ASP A 345 20.07 -0.86 21.03
N PRO A 346 21.07 -0.68 20.15
CA PRO A 346 20.85 -0.63 18.72
C PRO A 346 20.39 -1.98 18.13
N LYS A 347 20.38 -3.07 18.93
CA LYS A 347 19.80 -4.36 18.56
C LYS A 347 18.31 -4.46 18.84
N LEU A 348 17.77 -3.58 19.69
CA LEU A 348 16.35 -3.55 20.00
C LEU A 348 15.65 -2.56 19.09
N PRO A 349 14.72 -3.03 18.25
CA PRO A 349 14.12 -2.20 17.24
C PRO A 349 13.03 -1.29 17.80
N THR A 350 12.86 -0.11 17.21
CA THR A 350 12.02 0.95 17.78
C THR A 350 10.56 0.85 17.38
N THR A 351 10.25 0.45 16.14
CA THR A 351 8.86 0.42 15.69
C THR A 351 8.05 -0.66 16.41
N GLY A 352 8.64 -1.81 16.75
CA GLY A 352 7.96 -2.85 17.52
C GLY A 352 7.67 -2.47 18.97
N ALA A 353 8.60 -1.78 19.65
CA ALA A 353 8.34 -1.26 21.00
C ALA A 353 7.17 -0.25 20.98
N TYR A 354 7.14 0.63 19.98
CA TYR A 354 6.04 1.58 19.80
C TYR A 354 4.72 0.87 19.44
N ALA A 355 4.76 -0.14 18.57
CA ALA A 355 3.60 -0.93 18.21
C ALA A 355 3.00 -1.68 19.43
N GLN A 356 3.85 -2.23 20.29
CA GLN A 356 3.43 -2.83 21.57
C GLN A 356 2.78 -1.80 22.50
N TRP A 357 3.33 -0.58 22.58
CA TRP A 357 2.72 0.51 23.34
C TRP A 357 1.32 0.86 22.84
N LEU A 358 1.17 1.12 21.52
CA LEU A 358 -0.11 1.45 20.89
C LEU A 358 -1.18 0.38 21.13
N THR A 359 -0.76 -0.89 21.19
CA THR A 359 -1.65 -2.05 21.26
C THR A 359 -1.72 -2.70 22.65
N SER A 360 -1.14 -2.04 23.65
CA SER A 360 -1.10 -2.51 25.06
C SER A 360 -2.47 -2.60 25.73
N GLY A 361 -3.49 -1.98 25.13
CA GLY A 361 -4.79 -1.74 25.78
C GLY A 361 -4.79 -0.58 26.77
N GLN A 362 -3.62 0.01 27.07
CA GLN A 362 -3.47 1.16 27.97
C GLN A 362 -3.37 2.49 27.21
N HIS A 363 -3.09 2.45 25.90
CA HIS A 363 -3.00 3.66 25.09
C HIS A 363 -4.36 4.38 25.04
N PRO A 364 -4.43 5.68 25.38
CA PRO A 364 -5.71 6.38 25.56
C PRO A 364 -6.52 6.50 24.27
N LEU A 365 -5.90 6.69 23.10
CA LEU A 365 -6.66 7.02 21.89
C LEU A 365 -6.88 5.89 20.89
N VAL A 366 -6.10 4.79 20.93
CA VAL A 366 -6.17 3.76 19.87
C VAL A 366 -7.54 3.10 19.82
N GLY A 367 -8.02 2.58 20.95
CA GLY A 367 -9.35 1.97 21.02
C GLY A 367 -10.47 2.94 20.64
N ARG A 368 -10.38 4.20 21.10
CA ARG A 368 -11.37 5.26 20.83
C ARG A 368 -11.44 5.59 19.35
N THR A 369 -10.28 5.83 18.72
CA THR A 369 -10.20 6.18 17.29
C THR A 369 -10.74 5.06 16.42
N LEU A 370 -10.32 3.82 16.68
CA LEU A 370 -10.77 2.66 15.90
C LEU A 370 -12.27 2.41 16.07
N MET A 371 -12.77 2.42 17.30
CA MET A 371 -14.20 2.18 17.54
C MET A 371 -15.09 3.33 17.05
N ASN A 372 -14.62 4.57 17.10
CA ASN A 372 -15.33 5.70 16.50
C ASN A 372 -15.48 5.54 14.98
N ARG A 373 -14.45 5.03 14.28
CA ARG A 373 -14.52 4.72 12.83
C ARG A 373 -15.53 3.62 12.53
N VAL A 374 -15.46 2.54 13.28
CA VAL A 374 -16.37 1.39 13.12
C VAL A 374 -17.81 1.82 13.37
N TRP A 375 -18.05 2.61 14.42
CA TRP A 375 -19.33 3.22 14.71
C TRP A 375 -19.79 4.11 13.54
N MET A 376 -18.95 5.03 13.07
CA MET A 376 -19.28 5.92 11.97
C MET A 376 -19.73 5.15 10.72
N HIS A 377 -19.07 4.06 10.34
CA HIS A 377 -19.45 3.29 9.15
C HIS A 377 -20.79 2.55 9.30
N HIS A 378 -21.16 2.14 10.51
CA HIS A 378 -22.46 1.51 10.79
C HIS A 378 -23.60 2.51 10.94
N PHE A 379 -23.37 3.59 11.68
CA PHE A 379 -24.39 4.57 12.08
C PHE A 379 -24.43 5.82 11.16
N GLY A 380 -23.47 5.95 10.24
CA GLY A 380 -23.36 7.06 9.28
C GLY A 380 -22.93 8.40 9.88
N ARG A 381 -22.62 8.43 11.18
CA ARG A 381 -22.05 9.55 11.94
C ARG A 381 -21.21 8.97 13.07
N GLY A 382 -20.00 9.49 13.26
CA GLY A 382 -19.14 9.10 14.39
C GLY A 382 -19.68 9.64 15.72
N ILE A 383 -19.31 9.02 16.83
CA ILE A 383 -19.51 9.62 18.16
C ILE A 383 -18.71 10.91 18.25
N VAL A 384 -17.49 10.89 17.71
CA VAL A 384 -16.73 12.06 17.26
C VAL A 384 -16.88 12.14 15.75
N ASN A 385 -17.60 13.14 15.23
CA ASN A 385 -17.90 13.23 13.80
C ASN A 385 -16.76 13.82 12.94
N THR A 386 -15.59 13.98 13.55
CA THR A 386 -14.31 14.34 12.92
C THR A 386 -13.38 13.15 13.12
N PRO A 387 -13.61 12.04 12.40
CA PRO A 387 -13.04 10.77 12.79
C PRO A 387 -11.50 10.78 12.69
N GLY A 388 -10.89 11.68 11.90
CA GLY A 388 -9.44 11.85 11.78
C GLY A 388 -8.80 12.84 12.77
N ASP A 389 -9.60 13.51 13.60
CA ASP A 389 -9.14 14.54 14.54
C ASP A 389 -9.99 14.51 15.82
N LEU A 390 -9.45 13.88 16.85
CA LEU A 390 -9.99 13.85 18.22
C LEU A 390 -9.39 14.98 19.09
N GLY A 391 -8.57 15.85 18.50
CA GLY A 391 -7.95 16.99 19.17
C GLY A 391 -8.88 18.18 19.32
N MET A 392 -8.29 19.35 19.58
CA MET A 392 -9.00 20.60 19.88
C MET A 392 -9.79 21.16 18.69
N LEU A 393 -9.37 20.86 17.45
CA LEU A 393 -10.12 21.23 16.24
C LEU A 393 -11.21 20.21 15.87
N GLY A 394 -11.16 19.02 16.48
CA GLY A 394 -12.18 18.00 16.38
C GLY A 394 -13.49 18.40 17.05
N GLU A 395 -14.56 17.73 16.63
CA GLU A 395 -15.84 17.75 17.32
C GLU A 395 -15.74 16.94 18.62
N ARG A 396 -16.29 17.45 19.73
CA ARG A 396 -16.34 16.69 20.98
C ARG A 396 -17.23 15.45 20.83
N PRO A 397 -16.93 14.35 21.55
CA PRO A 397 -17.77 13.16 21.51
C PRO A 397 -19.19 13.49 21.99
N SER A 398 -20.20 13.11 21.22
CA SER A 398 -21.60 13.25 21.64
C SER A 398 -21.93 12.35 22.83
N HIS A 399 -21.25 11.20 22.95
CA HIS A 399 -21.42 10.21 24.02
C HIS A 399 -20.04 9.71 24.48
N PRO A 400 -19.31 10.48 25.32
CA PRO A 400 -17.95 10.12 25.74
C PRO A 400 -17.90 8.76 26.47
N GLU A 401 -18.86 8.49 27.37
CA GLU A 401 -18.92 7.23 28.11
C GLU A 401 -19.15 6.02 27.19
N LEU A 402 -19.94 6.18 26.13
CA LEU A 402 -20.15 5.13 25.13
C LEU A 402 -18.87 4.87 24.33
N LEU A 403 -18.15 5.93 23.95
CA LEU A 403 -16.88 5.79 23.24
C LEU A 403 -15.85 5.05 24.10
N ASP A 404 -15.78 5.38 25.38
CA ASP A 404 -14.90 4.73 26.36
C ASP A 404 -15.29 3.26 26.58
N TYR A 405 -16.59 2.98 26.71
CA TYR A 405 -17.12 1.62 26.77
C TYR A 405 -16.69 0.80 25.54
N LEU A 406 -16.93 1.31 24.32
CA LEU A 406 -16.57 0.60 23.10
C LEU A 406 -15.07 0.36 22.99
N ALA A 407 -14.24 1.34 23.36
CA ALA A 407 -12.79 1.20 23.38
C ALA A 407 -12.33 0.10 24.34
N GLY A 408 -12.89 0.05 25.57
CA GLY A 408 -12.60 -1.00 26.54
C GLY A 408 -13.08 -2.38 26.07
N ARG A 409 -14.33 -2.46 25.58
CA ARG A 409 -14.91 -3.70 25.04
C ARG A 409 -14.11 -4.28 23.88
N PHE A 410 -13.52 -3.42 23.05
CA PHE A 410 -12.68 -3.88 21.95
C PHE A 410 -11.44 -4.62 22.45
N VAL A 411 -10.80 -4.12 23.52
CA VAL A 411 -9.67 -4.81 24.16
C VAL A 411 -10.14 -6.09 24.84
N GLU A 412 -11.24 -6.06 25.59
CA GLU A 412 -11.80 -7.22 26.30
C GLU A 412 -12.21 -8.37 25.37
N THR A 413 -12.66 -8.05 24.15
CA THR A 413 -13.03 -9.05 23.13
C THR A 413 -11.82 -9.58 22.36
N GLY A 414 -10.61 -9.32 22.85
CA GLY A 414 -9.36 -9.76 22.21
C GLY A 414 -9.09 -9.03 20.89
N TRP A 415 -9.51 -7.77 20.78
CA TRP A 415 -9.35 -6.95 19.58
C TRP A 415 -10.07 -7.51 18.33
N SER A 416 -11.15 -8.28 18.52
CA SER A 416 -11.97 -8.82 17.42
C SER A 416 -12.90 -7.75 16.85
N LEU A 417 -12.74 -7.47 15.56
CA LEU A 417 -13.57 -6.50 14.87
C LEU A 417 -14.96 -7.07 14.56
N LYS A 418 -15.05 -8.36 14.21
CA LYS A 418 -16.34 -9.01 14.00
C LYS A 418 -17.17 -9.07 15.28
N ALA A 419 -16.55 -9.29 16.45
CA ALA A 419 -17.23 -9.21 17.73
C ALA A 419 -17.84 -7.83 17.96
N MET A 420 -17.07 -6.76 17.73
CA MET A 420 -17.56 -5.39 17.88
C MET A 420 -18.67 -5.04 16.87
N HIS A 421 -18.54 -5.47 15.61
CA HIS A 421 -19.63 -5.31 14.63
C HIS A 421 -20.91 -6.01 15.09
N ARG A 422 -20.79 -7.24 15.57
CA ARG A 422 -21.92 -8.02 16.06
C ARG A 422 -22.60 -7.31 17.23
N GLU A 423 -21.83 -6.86 18.22
CA GLU A 423 -22.34 -6.13 19.39
C GLU A 423 -23.07 -4.84 18.96
N MET A 424 -22.46 -4.05 18.09
CA MET A 424 -23.08 -2.81 17.57
C MET A 424 -24.37 -3.08 16.78
N MET A 425 -24.36 -4.05 15.86
CA MET A 425 -25.52 -4.34 15.01
C MET A 425 -26.68 -5.00 15.78
N LEU A 426 -26.39 -5.71 16.89
CA LEU A 426 -27.41 -6.25 17.78
C LEU A 426 -28.03 -5.21 18.73
N SER A 427 -27.38 -4.05 18.89
CA SER A 427 -27.85 -3.00 19.78
C SER A 427 -29.25 -2.49 19.42
N ARG A 428 -30.00 -2.04 20.44
CA ARG A 428 -31.27 -1.33 20.22
C ARG A 428 -31.06 -0.11 19.32
N THR A 429 -29.97 0.63 19.52
CA THR A 429 -29.62 1.83 18.76
C THR A 429 -29.54 1.56 17.26
N TYR A 430 -28.88 0.48 16.84
CA TYR A 430 -28.75 0.11 15.42
C TYR A 430 -30.07 -0.35 14.81
N ARG A 431 -30.93 -0.99 15.61
CA ARG A 431 -32.20 -1.58 15.18
C ARG A 431 -33.38 -0.61 15.20
N GLN A 432 -33.16 0.67 15.48
CA GLN A 432 -34.21 1.68 15.49
C GLN A 432 -34.84 1.87 14.10
N SER A 433 -36.08 2.35 14.07
CA SER A 433 -36.70 2.83 12.85
C SER A 433 -35.98 4.07 12.34
N ALA A 434 -35.93 4.25 11.02
CA ALA A 434 -35.49 5.51 10.41
C ALA A 434 -36.57 6.61 10.47
N ARG A 435 -37.84 6.21 10.66
CA ARG A 435 -38.99 7.12 10.80
C ARG A 435 -39.30 7.31 12.28
N ASN A 436 -39.07 8.52 12.77
CA ASN A 436 -39.39 8.96 14.12
C ASN A 436 -39.49 10.50 14.12
N ASP A 437 -40.70 11.03 13.95
CA ASP A 437 -40.95 12.46 13.71
C ASP A 437 -40.59 13.34 14.91
N GLU A 438 -40.77 12.83 16.13
CA GLU A 438 -40.39 13.52 17.36
C GLU A 438 -38.87 13.75 17.40
N THR A 439 -38.08 12.69 17.19
CA THR A 439 -36.61 12.82 17.18
C THR A 439 -36.11 13.58 15.95
N GLN A 440 -36.78 13.48 14.80
CA GLN A 440 -36.44 14.22 13.60
C GLN A 440 -36.64 15.74 13.80
N SER A 441 -37.62 16.14 14.62
CA SER A 441 -37.87 17.54 14.95
C SER A 441 -36.93 18.05 16.05
N ALA A 442 -36.67 17.24 17.09
CA ALA A 442 -35.84 17.62 18.23
C ALA A 442 -34.32 17.55 17.96
N ASP A 443 -33.88 16.60 17.13
CA ASP A 443 -32.49 16.39 16.72
C ASP A 443 -32.43 16.10 15.21
N PRO A 444 -32.59 17.15 14.36
CA PRO A 444 -32.60 17.01 12.91
C PRO A 444 -31.31 16.37 12.37
N ASP A 445 -30.18 16.63 13.02
CA ASP A 445 -28.88 16.09 12.64
C ASP A 445 -28.67 14.66 13.12
N ASN A 446 -29.55 14.10 13.96
CA ASN A 446 -29.44 12.78 14.57
C ASN A 446 -28.09 12.57 15.28
N ALA A 447 -27.62 13.57 16.03
CA ALA A 447 -26.41 13.53 16.83
C ALA A 447 -26.54 12.65 18.09
N LEU A 448 -27.78 12.50 18.59
CA LEU A 448 -28.14 11.68 19.75
C LEU A 448 -28.55 10.24 19.39
N PHE A 449 -28.47 9.89 18.10
CA PHE A 449 -28.81 8.56 17.59
C PHE A 449 -30.24 8.10 17.97
N GLY A 450 -31.22 9.02 18.01
CA GLY A 450 -32.63 8.71 18.33
C GLY A 450 -33.42 8.00 17.22
N ARG A 451 -32.79 7.78 16.06
CA ARG A 451 -33.34 7.04 14.92
C ARG A 451 -32.22 6.42 14.08
N TYR A 452 -32.56 5.44 13.25
CA TYR A 452 -31.60 4.92 12.27
C TYR A 452 -31.37 5.95 11.14
N ARG A 453 -30.11 6.22 10.83
CA ARG A 453 -29.75 7.16 9.75
C ARG A 453 -29.86 6.46 8.40
N ILE A 454 -30.67 7.01 7.49
CA ILE A 454 -30.67 6.58 6.09
C ILE A 454 -29.33 6.95 5.47
N ARG A 455 -28.64 5.95 4.91
CA ARG A 455 -27.32 6.12 4.28
C ARG A 455 -27.44 6.03 2.77
N ARG A 456 -26.68 6.89 2.08
CA ARG A 456 -26.47 6.74 0.64
C ARG A 456 -25.58 5.54 0.39
N LEU A 457 -25.88 4.78 -0.66
CA LEU A 457 -24.98 3.74 -1.14
C LEU A 457 -23.77 4.39 -1.82
N ASP A 458 -22.57 3.87 -1.54
CA ASP A 458 -21.36 4.29 -2.24
C ASP A 458 -21.31 3.72 -3.67
N ALA A 459 -20.50 4.34 -4.53
CA ALA A 459 -20.43 3.99 -5.95
C ALA A 459 -20.01 2.53 -6.14
N GLU A 460 -19.12 2.02 -5.29
CA GLU A 460 -18.66 0.64 -5.31
C GLU A 460 -19.78 -0.35 -4.97
N THR A 461 -20.63 -0.04 -3.99
CA THR A 461 -21.79 -0.90 -3.68
C THR A 461 -22.76 -0.93 -4.84
N ILE A 462 -23.02 0.22 -5.47
CA ILE A 462 -23.92 0.29 -6.63
C ILE A 462 -23.34 -0.56 -7.77
N ARG A 463 -22.06 -0.36 -8.13
CA ARG A 463 -21.39 -1.14 -9.18
C ARG A 463 -21.39 -2.64 -8.87
N ASP A 464 -20.93 -3.03 -7.69
CA ASP A 464 -20.85 -4.43 -7.27
C ASP A 464 -22.25 -5.08 -7.25
N ALA A 465 -23.29 -4.35 -6.81
CA ALA A 465 -24.67 -4.84 -6.82
C ALA A 465 -25.21 -5.02 -8.25
N MET A 466 -24.95 -4.07 -9.16
CA MET A 466 -25.33 -4.20 -10.57
C MET A 466 -24.66 -5.41 -11.22
N LEU A 467 -23.37 -5.64 -10.94
CA LEU A 467 -22.65 -6.81 -11.44
C LEU A 467 -23.23 -8.11 -10.87
N ALA A 468 -23.56 -8.14 -9.59
CA ALA A 468 -24.16 -9.32 -8.95
C ALA A 468 -25.54 -9.65 -9.53
N VAL A 469 -26.42 -8.64 -9.63
CA VAL A 469 -27.81 -8.83 -10.12
C VAL A 469 -27.83 -9.20 -11.61
N SER A 470 -26.89 -8.69 -12.40
CA SER A 470 -26.77 -9.05 -13.82
C SER A 470 -26.10 -10.41 -14.08
N GLY A 471 -25.63 -11.09 -13.03
CA GLY A 471 -24.90 -12.36 -13.16
C GLY A 471 -23.50 -12.24 -13.77
N LYS A 472 -22.96 -11.02 -13.88
CA LYS A 472 -21.65 -10.75 -14.48
C LYS A 472 -20.51 -10.68 -13.46
N LEU A 473 -20.82 -10.55 -12.17
CA LEU A 473 -19.81 -10.41 -11.12
C LEU A 473 -18.79 -11.57 -11.17
N ASN A 474 -17.52 -11.22 -11.33
CA ASN A 474 -16.42 -12.14 -11.09
C ASN A 474 -16.09 -12.12 -9.57
N PRO A 475 -16.31 -13.24 -8.83
CA PRO A 475 -16.05 -13.30 -7.39
C PRO A 475 -14.59 -13.55 -7.04
N GLU A 476 -13.69 -13.64 -8.03
CA GLU A 476 -12.27 -13.88 -7.81
C GLU A 476 -11.63 -12.81 -6.92
N MET A 477 -11.12 -13.27 -5.79
CA MET A 477 -10.45 -12.44 -4.79
C MET A 477 -8.94 -12.38 -5.07
N TYR A 478 -8.32 -11.29 -4.64
CA TYR A 478 -6.86 -11.09 -4.64
C TYR A 478 -6.19 -10.95 -6.01
N GLY A 479 -4.92 -10.58 -6.08
CA GLY A 479 -4.17 -10.42 -7.32
C GLY A 479 -4.13 -8.99 -7.83
N GLU A 480 -3.56 -8.78 -9.02
CA GLU A 480 -3.36 -7.42 -9.55
C GLU A 480 -4.67 -6.63 -9.70
N PRO A 481 -4.63 -5.29 -9.50
CA PRO A 481 -5.77 -4.44 -9.75
C PRO A 481 -6.07 -4.37 -11.25
N VAL A 482 -7.34 -4.21 -11.59
CA VAL A 482 -7.77 -3.90 -12.95
C VAL A 482 -7.53 -2.42 -13.18
N THR A 483 -6.75 -2.09 -14.20
CA THR A 483 -6.49 -0.70 -14.58
C THR A 483 -7.79 0.04 -14.89
N VAL A 484 -7.81 1.32 -14.57
CA VAL A 484 -8.90 2.23 -14.92
C VAL A 484 -8.36 3.30 -15.86
N GLY A 485 -9.16 3.68 -16.84
CA GLY A 485 -8.81 4.74 -17.78
C GLY A 485 -9.92 5.76 -17.93
N LYS A 486 -9.55 6.94 -18.43
CA LYS A 486 -10.47 8.03 -18.74
C LYS A 486 -10.89 8.02 -20.23
N THR A 487 -12.19 7.93 -20.50
CA THR A 487 -12.73 8.06 -21.86
C THR A 487 -12.66 9.49 -22.37
N GLY A 488 -12.82 9.70 -23.68
CA GLY A 488 -12.82 11.03 -24.30
C GLY A 488 -13.90 11.99 -23.76
N ASP A 489 -15.01 11.46 -23.24
CA ASP A 489 -16.08 12.21 -22.55
C ASP A 489 -15.85 12.32 -21.02
N GLY A 490 -14.69 11.89 -20.53
CA GLY A 490 -14.24 12.09 -19.15
C GLY A 490 -14.73 11.06 -18.14
N ARG A 491 -15.35 9.96 -18.55
CA ARG A 491 -15.79 8.88 -17.66
C ARG A 491 -14.61 7.98 -17.31
N MET A 492 -14.56 7.53 -16.06
CA MET A 492 -13.61 6.51 -15.62
C MET A 492 -14.23 5.14 -15.80
N ILE A 493 -13.55 4.25 -16.54
CA ILE A 493 -14.00 2.87 -16.76
C ILE A 493 -12.84 1.88 -16.61
N PRO A 494 -13.10 0.63 -16.19
CA PRO A 494 -12.09 -0.43 -16.25
C PRO A 494 -11.57 -0.56 -17.69
N GLY A 495 -10.25 -0.61 -17.87
CA GLY A 495 -9.63 -0.65 -19.19
C GLY A 495 -8.17 -0.21 -19.15
N VAL A 496 -7.45 -0.46 -20.25
CA VAL A 496 -6.03 -0.08 -20.39
C VAL A 496 -5.94 1.16 -21.25
N GLU A 497 -5.29 2.21 -20.73
CA GLU A 497 -4.92 3.38 -21.53
C GLU A 497 -3.72 3.02 -22.42
N ILE A 498 -3.89 3.11 -23.74
CA ILE A 498 -2.83 2.90 -24.72
C ILE A 498 -2.46 4.25 -25.30
N PHE A 499 -1.20 4.65 -25.15
CA PHE A 499 -0.68 5.87 -25.76
C PHE A 499 -0.22 5.58 -27.20
N ASN A 500 -0.92 6.12 -28.19
CA ASN A 500 -0.45 6.13 -29.59
C ASN A 500 0.47 7.36 -29.79
N GLY A 501 1.71 7.26 -29.34
CA GLY A 501 2.66 8.39 -29.34
C GLY A 501 2.19 9.57 -28.48
N ASN A 502 2.79 10.75 -28.68
CA ASN A 502 2.60 11.94 -27.83
C ASN A 502 1.21 12.61 -27.92
N LYS A 503 0.19 12.04 -28.59
CA LYS A 503 -1.04 12.80 -28.91
C LYS A 503 -2.39 12.14 -28.66
N THR A 504 -2.50 10.82 -28.40
CA THR A 504 -3.83 10.24 -28.14
C THR A 504 -3.78 9.07 -27.15
N ILE A 505 -4.51 9.20 -26.03
CA ILE A 505 -4.87 8.08 -25.16
C ILE A 505 -6.01 7.35 -25.84
N VAL A 506 -5.74 6.16 -26.39
CA VAL A 506 -6.77 5.23 -26.83
C VAL A 506 -7.08 4.33 -25.64
N LEU A 507 -8.28 4.46 -25.08
CA LEU A 507 -8.72 3.59 -24.01
C LEU A 507 -9.19 2.26 -24.60
N LYS A 508 -8.40 1.20 -24.38
CA LYS A 508 -8.77 -0.16 -24.74
C LYS A 508 -9.44 -0.81 -23.55
N VAL A 509 -10.77 -0.75 -23.51
CA VAL A 509 -11.55 -1.59 -22.61
C VAL A 509 -11.57 -2.98 -23.22
N ASP A 510 -10.86 -3.93 -22.61
CA ASP A 510 -11.09 -5.33 -22.92
C ASP A 510 -12.30 -5.83 -22.13
N THR A 511 -13.50 -5.61 -22.69
CA THR A 511 -14.75 -6.13 -22.10
C THR A 511 -14.87 -7.66 -22.19
N SER A 512 -13.95 -8.32 -22.90
CA SER A 512 -13.89 -9.79 -22.99
C SER A 512 -13.16 -10.42 -21.80
N SER A 513 -12.32 -9.67 -21.10
CA SER A 513 -11.64 -10.15 -19.89
C SER A 513 -12.61 -10.21 -18.71
N PRO A 514 -12.81 -11.38 -18.05
CA PRO A 514 -13.61 -11.48 -16.84
C PRO A 514 -13.09 -10.61 -15.67
N ALA A 515 -11.84 -10.15 -15.74
CA ALA A 515 -11.24 -9.30 -14.71
C ALA A 515 -11.99 -7.96 -14.56
N VAL A 516 -12.51 -7.38 -15.64
CA VAL A 516 -13.22 -6.07 -15.58
C VAL A 516 -14.52 -6.11 -14.78
N TYR A 517 -15.04 -7.31 -14.52
CA TYR A 517 -16.24 -7.54 -13.72
C TYR A 517 -15.94 -7.97 -12.28
N ARG A 518 -14.68 -7.87 -11.83
CA ARG A 518 -14.33 -8.06 -10.43
C ARG A 518 -14.93 -6.95 -9.55
N ARG A 519 -15.02 -7.24 -8.25
CA ARG A 519 -15.46 -6.26 -7.25
C ARG A 519 -14.63 -4.98 -7.28
N SER A 520 -15.27 -3.89 -6.92
CA SER A 520 -14.70 -2.53 -7.07
C SER A 520 -13.43 -2.32 -6.25
N VAL A 521 -13.22 -3.08 -5.15
CA VAL A 521 -11.97 -3.08 -4.37
C VAL A 521 -10.74 -3.53 -5.18
N TYR A 522 -10.94 -4.25 -6.29
CA TYR A 522 -9.88 -4.68 -7.21
C TYR A 522 -9.71 -3.75 -8.41
N LEU A 523 -10.41 -2.62 -8.46
CA LEU A 523 -10.11 -1.58 -9.44
C LEU A 523 -8.92 -0.76 -8.95
N GLN A 524 -8.02 -0.42 -9.87
CA GLN A 524 -6.84 0.38 -9.59
C GLN A 524 -7.23 1.71 -8.96
N GLN A 525 -6.67 1.98 -7.78
CA GLN A 525 -6.85 3.23 -7.04
C GLN A 525 -5.71 4.18 -7.40
N ARG A 526 -6.01 5.29 -8.06
CA ARG A 526 -5.01 6.32 -8.37
C ARG A 526 -5.10 7.44 -7.33
N ARG A 527 -3.98 8.06 -7.00
CA ARG A 527 -4.00 9.22 -6.10
C ARG A 527 -4.33 10.52 -6.83
N SER A 528 -3.88 10.66 -8.09
CA SER A 528 -4.13 11.86 -8.92
C SER A 528 -5.52 11.90 -9.58
N GLY A 529 -6.31 10.83 -9.48
CA GLY A 529 -7.62 10.72 -10.12
C GLY A 529 -8.50 9.66 -9.46
N PRO A 530 -9.78 9.61 -9.84
CA PRO A 530 -10.75 8.67 -9.27
C PRO A 530 -10.40 7.20 -9.52
#